data_AF-A0A8H6YHU0-F1
#
_entry.id   AF-A0A8H6YHU0-F1
#
_cell.length_a   1.000
_cell.length_b   1.000
_cell.length_c   1.000
_cell.angle_alpha   90.00
_cell.angle_beta   90.00
_cell.angle_gamma   90.00
#
_symmetry.space_group_name_H-M   'P 1'
#
loop_
_entity.id
_entity.type
_entity.pdbx_description
1 polymer ?
#
loop_
_entity_poly.entity_id
_entity_poly.type
_entity_poly.pdbx_seq_one_letter_code
_entity_poly.pdbx_strand_id
1 'polypeptide(L)'
;MADPAQTRKSPITSFQLPPDGLLTTVLLFTVVPYGAFAPSPTSAAGSLASLLAPAQLLRSYVLSQKTFGYIWWIAIGLHGLESLYTLSLCVRHKVPFMVSLKYWLATVFIGFPVWMDLHRRIKSGKKAE
;
A
#
# COMPACT_ATOMS: atom_id res chain seq x y z
N MET A 1 -31.69 18.28 32.85
CA MET A 1 -32.07 17.10 32.05
C MET A 1 -31.31 17.25 30.73
N ALA A 2 -30.16 16.60 30.61
CA ALA A 2 -29.29 16.76 29.45
C ALA A 2 -29.88 16.00 28.26
N ASP A 3 -29.98 16.67 27.11
CA ASP A 3 -30.41 16.08 25.84
C ASP A 3 -29.43 14.96 25.44
N PRO A 4 -29.87 13.70 25.31
CA PRO A 4 -29.04 12.58 24.89
C PRO A 4 -28.82 12.63 23.37
N ALA A 5 -28.30 13.75 22.86
CA ALA A 5 -27.69 13.85 21.55
C ALA A 5 -26.38 13.03 21.56
N GLN A 6 -26.57 11.71 21.61
CA GLN A 6 -25.58 10.68 21.38
C GLN A 6 -24.82 11.06 20.11
N THR A 7 -23.58 11.52 20.27
CA THR A 7 -22.66 11.89 19.19
C THR A 7 -22.43 10.66 18.31
N ARG A 8 -23.34 10.43 17.37
CA ARG A 8 -23.37 9.24 16.53
C ARG A 8 -22.26 9.42 15.51
N LYS A 9 -21.14 8.76 15.80
CA LYS A 9 -19.98 8.67 14.90
C LYS A 9 -20.44 8.34 13.48
N SER A 10 -20.24 9.26 12.54
CA SER A 10 -20.69 9.10 11.17
C SER A 10 -20.08 7.82 10.56
N PRO A 11 -20.91 6.90 10.04
CA PRO A 11 -20.42 5.67 9.43
C PRO A 11 -19.64 5.97 8.15
N ILE A 12 -18.58 5.21 7.90
CA ILE A 12 -17.82 5.32 6.65
C ILE A 12 -18.62 4.64 5.54
N THR A 13 -19.24 5.44 4.69
CA THR A 13 -20.09 4.97 3.57
C THR A 13 -19.45 5.19 2.20
N SER A 14 -18.32 5.89 2.13
CA SER A 14 -17.64 6.23 0.88
C SER A 14 -16.16 5.86 0.89
N PHE A 15 -15.70 5.48 -0.30
CA PHE A 15 -14.28 5.24 -0.60
C PHE A 15 -13.63 6.57 -1.02
N GLN A 16 -12.45 6.85 -0.47
CA GLN A 16 -11.60 7.97 -0.88
C GLN A 16 -10.16 7.45 -0.99
N LEU A 17 -9.52 7.76 -2.11
CA LEU A 17 -8.14 7.38 -2.36
C LEU A 17 -7.22 8.54 -1.93
N PRO A 18 -6.26 8.32 -1.02
CA PRO A 18 -5.30 9.36 -0.68
C PRO A 18 -4.34 9.58 -1.88
N PRO A 19 -4.14 10.84 -2.33
CA PRO A 19 -3.25 11.15 -3.45
C PRO A 19 -1.78 10.85 -3.13
N ASP A 20 -1.38 10.97 -1.87
CA ASP A 20 0.00 10.83 -1.38
C ASP A 20 0.59 9.42 -1.58
N GLY A 21 -0.24 8.42 -1.87
CA GLY A 21 0.19 7.02 -2.00
C GLY A 21 0.64 6.60 -3.40
N LEU A 22 0.32 7.37 -4.44
CA LEU A 22 0.54 6.95 -5.84
C LEU A 22 2.03 6.79 -6.17
N LEU A 23 2.87 7.73 -5.74
CA LEU A 23 4.31 7.66 -5.99
C LEU A 23 4.94 6.44 -5.31
N THR A 24 4.58 6.19 -4.05
CA THR A 24 5.05 5.04 -3.28
C THR A 24 4.65 3.74 -3.94
N THR A 25 3.40 3.63 -4.41
CA THR A 25 2.94 2.48 -5.20
C THR A 25 3.75 2.28 -6.47
N VAL A 26 3.96 3.34 -7.26
CA VAL A 26 4.72 3.23 -8.50
C VAL A 26 6.13 2.73 -8.21
N LEU A 27 6.85 3.35 -7.26
CA LEU A 27 8.21 2.93 -6.92
C LEU A 27 8.27 1.50 -6.39
N LEU A 28 7.33 1.13 -5.51
CA LEU A 28 7.31 -0.19 -4.90
C LEU A 28 6.99 -1.29 -5.91
N PHE A 29 6.03 -1.10 -6.82
CA PHE A 29 5.61 -2.14 -7.77
C PHE A 29 6.36 -2.13 -9.10
N THR A 30 7.23 -1.14 -9.33
CA THR A 30 8.09 -1.10 -10.53
C THR A 30 9.56 -1.25 -10.17
N VAL A 31 10.15 -0.30 -9.43
CA VAL A 31 11.59 -0.22 -9.20
C VAL A 31 12.09 -1.37 -8.32
N VAL A 32 11.38 -1.68 -7.24
CA VAL A 32 11.79 -2.74 -6.30
C VAL A 32 11.78 -4.13 -6.94
N PRO A 33 10.69 -4.61 -7.58
CA PRO A 33 10.68 -5.93 -8.19
C PRO A 33 11.60 -6.00 -9.40
N TYR A 34 11.73 -4.90 -10.17
CA TYR A 34 12.70 -4.82 -11.24
C TYR A 34 14.14 -4.95 -10.70
N GLY A 35 14.49 -4.23 -9.63
CA GLY A 35 15.76 -4.38 -8.91
C GLY A 35 15.97 -5.75 -8.27
N ALA A 36 14.91 -6.46 -7.85
CA ALA A 36 15.00 -7.78 -7.24
C ALA A 36 15.13 -8.91 -8.27
N PHE A 37 14.41 -8.83 -9.39
CA PHE A 37 14.18 -9.97 -10.29
C PHE A 37 14.74 -9.78 -11.70
N ALA A 38 15.17 -8.58 -12.10
CA ALA A 38 15.83 -8.40 -13.41
C ALA A 38 17.04 -9.35 -13.55
N PRO A 39 17.22 -10.03 -14.70
CA PRO A 39 18.34 -10.93 -14.89
C PRO A 39 19.69 -10.21 -14.78
N SER A 40 20.71 -10.92 -14.29
CA SER A 40 22.08 -10.40 -14.29
C SER A 40 22.64 -10.31 -15.72
N PRO A 41 23.58 -9.39 -16.01
CA PRO A 41 24.13 -9.18 -17.36
C PRO A 41 24.75 -10.44 -17.97
N THR A 42 25.35 -11.32 -17.16
CA THR A 42 25.86 -12.62 -17.61
C THR A 42 24.76 -13.60 -18.04
N SER A 43 23.53 -13.38 -17.60
CA SER A 43 22.34 -14.20 -17.90
C SER A 43 21.43 -13.56 -18.95
N ALA A 44 21.63 -12.27 -19.25
CA ALA A 44 20.81 -11.48 -20.17
C ALA A 44 21.51 -11.35 -21.54
N ALA A 45 21.51 -12.42 -22.33
CA ALA A 45 21.99 -12.35 -23.71
C ALA A 45 20.87 -11.85 -24.66
N GLY A 46 21.07 -10.72 -25.35
CA GLY A 46 20.20 -10.26 -26.45
C GLY A 46 19.69 -8.82 -26.37
N SER A 47 18.68 -8.51 -27.20
CA SER A 47 18.09 -7.18 -27.42
C SER A 47 17.46 -6.50 -26.18
N LEU A 48 17.36 -7.22 -25.05
CA LEU A 48 16.86 -6.73 -23.78
C LEU A 48 17.94 -6.09 -22.89
N ALA A 49 19.22 -6.14 -23.28
CA ALA A 49 20.33 -5.60 -22.49
C ALA A 49 20.15 -4.10 -22.16
N SER A 50 19.66 -3.30 -23.12
CA SER A 50 19.37 -1.87 -22.91
C SER A 50 18.22 -1.62 -21.94
N LEU A 51 17.17 -2.46 -22.01
CA LEU A 51 16.04 -2.40 -21.08
C LEU A 51 16.44 -2.82 -19.66
N LEU A 52 17.48 -3.63 -19.49
CA LEU A 52 17.99 -4.11 -18.19
C LEU A 52 19.10 -3.24 -17.59
N ALA A 53 19.71 -2.36 -18.39
CA ALA A 53 20.81 -1.51 -17.97
C ALA A 53 20.47 -0.62 -16.74
N PRO A 54 19.27 -0.02 -16.61
CA PRO A 54 18.92 0.73 -15.41
C PRO A 54 18.91 -0.13 -14.12
N ALA A 55 18.45 -1.39 -14.18
CA ALA A 55 18.50 -2.29 -13.02
C ALA A 55 19.94 -2.56 -12.59
N GLN A 56 20.81 -2.76 -13.56
CA GLN A 56 22.21 -3.07 -13.33
C GLN A 56 22.93 -1.87 -12.71
N LEU A 57 22.64 -0.66 -13.21
CA LEU A 57 23.14 0.58 -12.64
C LEU A 57 22.66 0.74 -11.18
N LEU A 58 21.36 0.61 -10.93
CA LEU A 58 20.79 0.66 -9.57
C LEU A 58 21.45 -0.35 -8.63
N ARG A 59 21.73 -1.57 -9.11
CA ARG A 59 22.38 -2.61 -8.32
C ARG A 59 23.85 -2.33 -8.02
N SER A 60 24.54 -1.67 -8.95
CA SER A 60 25.95 -1.32 -8.78
C SER A 60 26.19 -0.12 -7.87
N TYR A 61 25.25 0.83 -7.82
CA TYR A 61 25.41 2.09 -7.07
C TYR A 61 24.59 2.19 -5.78
N VAL A 62 23.44 1.49 -5.69
CA VAL A 62 22.47 1.73 -4.62
C VAL A 62 22.32 0.51 -3.71
N LEU A 63 21.87 -0.64 -4.23
CA LEU A 63 21.56 -1.82 -3.43
C LEU A 63 21.77 -3.13 -4.19
N SER A 64 22.36 -4.14 -3.54
CA SER A 64 22.54 -5.47 -4.17
C SER A 64 21.19 -6.12 -4.55
N GLN A 65 21.20 -7.05 -5.52
CA GLN A 65 20.00 -7.80 -5.90
C GLN A 65 19.35 -8.52 -4.71
N LYS A 66 20.15 -9.07 -3.80
CA LYS A 66 19.64 -9.73 -2.58
C LYS A 66 18.93 -8.72 -1.68
N THR A 67 19.46 -7.51 -1.55
CA THR A 67 18.85 -6.45 -0.75
C THR A 67 17.50 -6.01 -1.32
N PHE A 68 17.40 -5.82 -2.64
CA PHE A 68 16.11 -5.59 -3.30
C PHE A 68 15.12 -6.74 -3.06
N GLY A 69 15.60 -7.99 -3.10
CA GLY A 69 14.80 -9.16 -2.77
C GLY A 69 14.25 -9.12 -1.34
N TYR A 70 15.08 -8.76 -0.35
CA TYR A 70 14.62 -8.60 1.04
C TYR A 70 13.60 -7.47 1.18
N ILE A 71 13.84 -6.31 0.56
CA ILE A 71 12.89 -5.18 0.57
C ILE A 71 11.55 -5.61 -0.02
N TRP A 72 11.57 -6.33 -1.15
CA TRP A 72 10.36 -6.84 -1.79
C TRP A 72 9.54 -7.76 -0.88
N TRP A 73 10.20 -8.73 -0.25
CA TRP A 73 9.51 -9.66 0.65
C TRP A 73 8.99 -8.99 1.92
N ILE A 74 9.75 -8.05 2.50
CA ILE A 74 9.29 -7.24 3.63
C ILE A 74 8.06 -6.43 3.22
N ALA A 75 8.09 -5.79 2.04
CA ALA A 75 6.97 -5.00 1.55
C ALA A 75 5.72 -5.84 1.32
N ILE A 76 5.83 -7.02 0.71
CA ILE A 76 4.71 -7.97 0.59
C ILE A 76 4.15 -8.33 1.97
N GLY A 77 5.02 -8.65 2.93
CA GLY A 77 4.62 -8.98 4.30
C GLY A 77 3.85 -7.84 4.98
N LEU A 78 4.39 -6.61 4.90
CA LEU A 78 3.76 -5.42 5.47
C LEU A 78 2.41 -5.11 4.80
N HIS A 79 2.33 -5.13 3.47
CA HIS A 79 1.08 -4.94 2.73
C HIS A 79 0.03 -6.00 3.10
N GLY A 80 0.45 -7.26 3.29
CA GLY A 80 -0.42 -8.33 3.75
C GLY A 80 -1.01 -8.03 5.13
N LEU A 81 -0.19 -7.64 6.10
CA LEU A 81 -0.63 -7.27 7.45
C LEU A 81 -1.55 -6.04 7.43
N GLU A 82 -1.20 -5.01 6.67
CA GLU A 82 -2.01 -3.80 6.51
C GLU A 82 -3.37 -4.10 5.88
N SER A 83 -3.41 -5.00 4.90
CA SER A 83 -4.65 -5.40 4.21
C SER A 83 -5.56 -6.21 5.13
N LEU A 84 -5.00 -7.16 5.89
CA LEU A 84 -5.74 -7.91 6.91
C LEU A 84 -6.27 -6.98 8.00
N TYR A 85 -5.44 -6.03 8.46
CA TYR A 85 -5.87 -5.05 9.45
C TYR A 85 -6.97 -4.15 8.91
N THR A 86 -6.86 -3.66 7.68
CA THR A 86 -7.88 -2.86 6.98
C THR A 86 -9.21 -3.61 6.92
N LEU A 87 -9.18 -4.89 6.54
CA LEU A 87 -10.39 -5.73 6.52
C LEU A 87 -10.99 -5.90 7.91
N SER A 88 -10.15 -6.16 8.93
CA SER A 88 -10.57 -6.30 10.33
C SER A 88 -11.26 -5.01 10.83
N LEU A 89 -10.73 -3.85 10.41
CA LEU A 89 -11.22 -2.53 10.77
C LEU A 89 -12.57 -2.25 10.09
N CYS A 90 -12.69 -2.58 8.81
CA CYS A 90 -13.96 -2.50 8.07
C CYS A 90 -15.05 -3.36 8.70
N VAL A 91 -14.75 -4.60 9.08
CA VAL A 91 -15.67 -5.51 9.77
C VAL A 91 -16.10 -4.92 11.12
N ARG A 92 -15.13 -4.47 11.93
CA ARG A 92 -15.39 -3.90 13.27
C ARG A 92 -16.25 -2.64 13.22
N HIS A 93 -16.10 -1.83 12.17
CA HIS A 93 -16.85 -0.59 11.99
C HIS A 93 -18.08 -0.73 11.09
N LYS A 94 -18.49 -1.96 10.75
CA LYS A 94 -19.67 -2.26 9.91
C LYS A 94 -19.68 -1.45 8.61
N VAL A 95 -18.52 -1.28 7.99
CA VAL A 95 -18.37 -0.60 6.70
C VAL A 95 -19.09 -1.43 5.62
N PRO A 96 -19.88 -0.80 4.72
CA PRO A 96 -20.58 -1.54 3.66
C PRO A 96 -19.63 -2.39 2.83
N PHE A 97 -20.05 -3.60 2.44
CA PHE A 97 -19.18 -4.58 1.78
C PHE A 97 -18.40 -4.03 0.58
N MET A 98 -19.07 -3.28 -0.32
CA MET A 98 -18.42 -2.65 -1.48
C MET A 98 -17.35 -1.61 -1.10
N VAL A 99 -17.58 -0.86 -0.03
CA VAL A 99 -16.63 0.14 0.47
C VAL A 99 -15.44 -0.56 1.13
N SER A 100 -15.72 -1.60 1.92
CA SER A 100 -14.72 -2.47 2.53
C SER A 100 -13.81 -3.14 1.49
N LEU A 101 -14.39 -3.65 0.40
CA LEU A 101 -13.66 -4.26 -0.69
C LEU A 101 -12.74 -3.24 -1.40
N LYS A 102 -13.23 -2.02 -1.64
CA LYS A 102 -12.41 -0.94 -2.22
C LYS A 102 -11.24 -0.57 -1.31
N TYR A 103 -11.46 -0.41 0.00
CA TYR A 103 -10.37 -0.15 0.95
C TYR A 103 -9.38 -1.30 1.01
N TRP A 104 -9.87 -2.55 1.04
CA TRP A 104 -8.99 -3.72 1.08
C TRP A 104 -8.11 -3.81 -0.17
N LEU A 105 -8.69 -3.70 -1.38
CA LEU A 105 -7.94 -3.69 -2.63
C LEU A 105 -6.94 -2.51 -2.68
N ALA A 106 -7.38 -1.32 -2.29
CA ALA A 106 -6.51 -0.15 -2.27
C ALA A 106 -5.34 -0.33 -1.29
N THR A 107 -5.54 -0.93 -0.11
CA THR A 107 -4.44 -1.26 0.81
C THR A 107 -3.52 -2.35 0.25
N VAL A 108 -4.03 -3.34 -0.49
CA VAL A 108 -3.16 -4.34 -1.16
C VAL A 108 -2.18 -3.67 -2.13
N PHE A 109 -2.66 -2.70 -2.93
CA PHE A 109 -1.84 -2.05 -3.96
C PHE A 109 -1.08 -0.79 -3.48
N ILE A 110 -1.54 -0.14 -2.42
CA ILE A 110 -0.97 1.15 -1.97
C ILE A 110 -0.38 1.05 -0.58
N GLY A 111 -0.91 0.17 0.26
CA GLY A 111 -0.41 -0.10 1.60
C GLY A 111 -0.73 1.03 2.57
N PHE A 112 0.32 1.43 3.29
CA PHE A 112 0.28 2.35 4.43
C PHE A 112 -0.59 3.61 4.25
N PRO A 113 -0.50 4.37 3.14
CA PRO A 113 -1.27 5.61 2.99
C PRO A 113 -2.79 5.40 3.04
N VAL A 114 -3.30 4.34 2.41
CA VAL A 114 -4.74 4.00 2.40
C VAL A 114 -5.18 3.56 3.79
N TRP A 115 -4.40 2.70 4.42
CA TRP A 115 -4.67 2.25 5.78
C TRP A 115 -4.74 3.43 6.76
N MET A 116 -3.76 4.33 6.71
CA MET A 116 -3.69 5.48 7.60
C MET A 116 -4.82 6.47 7.37
N ASP A 117 -5.22 6.71 6.12
CA ASP A 117 -6.38 7.56 5.81
C ASP A 117 -7.67 6.96 6.40
N LEU A 118 -7.91 5.66 6.18
CA LEU A 118 -9.07 4.96 6.76
C LEU A 118 -9.05 5.05 8.28
N HIS A 119 -7.91 4.76 8.92
CA HIS A 119 -7.77 4.82 10.37
C HIS A 119 -7.99 6.24 10.91
N ARG A 120 -7.49 7.26 10.19
CA ARG A 120 -7.73 8.67 10.50
C ARG A 120 -9.22 8.97 10.43
N ARG A 121 -9.91 8.63 9.34
CA ARG A 121 -11.36 8.89 9.18
C ARG A 121 -12.20 8.19 10.23
N ILE A 122 -11.80 6.99 10.64
CA ILE A 122 -12.42 6.30 11.78
C ILE A 122 -12.15 7.05 13.08
N LYS A 123 -10.98 7.65 13.30
CA LYS A 123 -10.72 8.47 14.49
C LYS A 123 -11.44 9.83 14.42
N SER A 124 -11.40 10.52 13.30
CA SER A 124 -12.02 11.84 13.07
C SER A 124 -13.54 11.79 13.10
N GLY A 125 -14.17 10.67 12.70
CA GLY A 125 -15.60 10.46 12.94
C GLY A 125 -16.00 10.48 14.43
N LYS A 126 -15.04 10.48 15.38
CA LYS A 126 -15.29 10.73 16.81
C LYS A 126 -15.27 12.22 17.20
N LYS A 127 -14.91 13.14 16.30
CA LYS A 127 -14.86 14.59 16.54
C LYS A 127 -15.22 15.34 15.26
N ALA A 128 -16.50 15.61 15.07
CA ALA A 128 -16.95 16.69 14.23
C ALA A 128 -17.80 17.60 15.14
N GLU A 129 -17.14 18.61 15.70
CA GLU A 129 -17.74 19.93 15.97
C GLU A 129 -17.47 20.80 14.74
#